data_AF-A0A5J5ELW4-F1
#
_entry.id   AF-A0A5J5ELW4-F1
#
_cell.length_a   1.000
_cell.length_b   1.000
_cell.length_c   1.000
_cell.angle_alpha   90.00
_cell.angle_beta   90.00
_cell.angle_gamma   90.00
#
_symmetry.space_group_name_H-M   'P 1'
#
loop_
_entity.id
_entity.type
_entity.pdbx_description
1 polymer ?
#
loop_
_entity_poly.entity_id
_entity_poly.type
_entity_poly.pdbx_seq_one_letter_code
_entity_poly.pdbx_strand_id
1 'polypeptide(L)'
;SVKRSLVKAELTRYMILSSQKCYFEESKRTLFMNLRRRGYPAVKLSEFEMQVQYETRLSVLQATGKKAADKEIPLLIPSLYNDVWNHLNLRPIFEAMTSTWSRNGVAIPDSLCGPLIKSLRRSDSFFDKTIKWNARIL
;
A
#
# COMPACT_ATOMS: atom_id res chain seq x y z
N SER A 1 8.96 -9.00 21.01
CA SER A 1 7.60 -9.03 21.61
C SER A 1 6.62 -8.40 20.62
N VAL A 2 5.46 -9.03 20.41
CA VAL A 2 4.41 -8.56 19.47
C VAL A 2 4.03 -7.10 19.71
N LYS A 3 3.91 -6.67 20.98
CA LYS A 3 3.57 -5.29 21.34
C LYS A 3 4.59 -4.27 20.83
N ARG A 4 5.88 -4.59 20.93
CA ARG A 4 6.98 -3.75 20.43
C ARG A 4 6.91 -3.61 18.91
N SER A 5 6.67 -4.72 18.21
CA SER A 5 6.56 -4.74 16.75
C SER A 5 5.39 -3.89 16.25
N LEU A 6 4.24 -3.95 16.93
CA LEU A 6 3.06 -3.13 16.61
C LEU A 6 3.34 -1.64 16.80
N VAL A 7 3.97 -1.25 17.91
CA VAL A 7 4.34 0.15 18.15
C VAL A 7 5.32 0.65 17.09
N LYS A 8 6.34 -0.15 16.74
CA LYS A 8 7.29 0.19 15.69
C LYS A 8 6.61 0.36 14.32
N ALA A 9 5.67 -0.51 13.98
CA ALA A 9 4.92 -0.42 12.73
C ALA A 9 4.08 0.87 12.66
N GLU A 10 3.40 1.21 13.77
CA GLU A 10 2.57 2.42 13.83
C GLU A 10 3.41 3.71 13.79
N LEU A 11 4.55 3.74 14.47
CA LEU A 11 5.50 4.85 14.37
C LEU A 11 6.05 5.01 12.95
N THR A 12 6.35 3.89 12.29
CA THR A 12 6.80 3.88 10.89
C THR A 12 5.71 4.44 9.97
N ARG A 13 4.44 4.09 10.23
CA ARG A 13 3.28 4.63 9.50
C ARG A 13 3.16 6.15 9.69
N TYR A 14 3.25 6.66 10.91
CA TYR A 14 3.22 8.11 11.16
C TYR A 14 4.37 8.83 10.47
N MET A 15 5.58 8.28 10.48
CA MET A 15 6.73 8.86 9.80
C MET A 15 6.53 8.96 8.29
N ILE A 16 5.95 7.93 7.67
CA ILE A 16 5.65 7.92 6.23
C ILE A 16 4.60 8.99 5.90
N LEU A 17 3.52 9.06 6.69
CA LEU A 17 2.38 9.96 6.45
C LEU A 17 2.67 11.42 6.77
N SER A 18 3.59 11.69 7.69
CA SER A 18 3.95 13.05 8.07
C SER A 18 4.85 13.67 7.00
N SER A 19 4.49 14.86 6.52
CA SER A 19 5.30 15.64 5.58
C SER A 19 6.44 16.40 6.28
N GLN A 20 6.25 16.76 7.54
CA GLN A 20 7.21 17.48 8.37
C GLN A 20 7.47 16.75 9.69
N LYS A 21 8.65 16.96 10.27
CA LYS A 21 9.06 16.36 11.54
C LYS A 21 8.11 16.72 12.68
N CYS A 22 7.61 17.95 12.73
CA CYS A 22 6.69 18.41 13.77
C CYS A 22 5.40 17.56 13.85
N TYR A 23 4.79 17.22 12.70
CA TYR A 23 3.58 16.40 12.65
C TYR A 23 3.83 14.94 13.07
N PHE A 24 5.01 14.42 12.75
CA PHE A 24 5.43 13.11 13.23
C PHE A 24 5.59 13.10 14.76
N GLU A 25 6.30 14.09 15.31
CA GLU A 25 6.50 14.19 16.77
C GLU A 25 5.19 14.41 17.51
N GLU A 26 4.24 15.18 16.96
CA GLU A 26 2.89 15.35 17.53
C GLU A 26 2.11 14.03 17.58
N SER A 27 2.10 13.28 16.46
CA SER A 27 1.43 11.97 16.37
C SER A 27 2.07 10.96 17.31
N LYS A 28 3.40 10.93 17.35
CA LYS A 28 4.21 10.09 18.25
C LYS A 28 3.91 10.41 19.71
N ARG A 29 3.92 11.68 20.10
CA ARG A 29 3.58 12.13 21.46
C ARG A 29 2.18 11.67 21.86
N THR A 30 1.21 11.83 20.97
CA THR A 30 -0.17 11.41 21.20
C THR A 30 -0.28 9.90 21.41
N LEU A 31 0.41 9.10 20.59
CA LEU A 31 0.47 7.65 20.74
C LEU A 31 1.05 7.24 22.10
N PHE A 32 2.19 7.81 22.49
CA PHE A 32 2.86 7.48 23.75
C PHE A 32 2.06 7.92 24.98
N MET A 33 1.38 9.08 24.93
CA MET A 33 0.44 9.49 25.97
C MET A 33 -0.71 8.49 26.13
N ASN A 34 -1.30 8.03 25.02
CA ASN A 34 -2.38 7.05 25.04
C ASN A 34 -1.91 5.67 25.56
N LEU A 35 -0.72 5.23 25.17
CA LEU A 35 -0.13 4.00 25.71
C LEU A 35 0.16 4.13 27.21
N ARG A 36 0.63 5.29 27.66
CA ARG A 36 0.86 5.54 29.09
C ARG A 36 -0.45 5.50 29.89
N ARG A 37 -1.53 6.11 29.37
CA ARG A 37 -2.89 6.03 29.97
C ARG A 37 -3.42 4.59 30.05
N ARG A 38 -3.02 3.72 29.13
CA ARG A 38 -3.36 2.29 29.13
C ARG A 38 -2.47 1.43 30.04
N GLY A 39 -1.61 2.05 30.86
CA GLY A 39 -0.79 1.35 31.86
C GLY A 39 0.55 0.83 31.35
N TYR A 40 1.02 1.23 30.17
CA TYR A 40 2.34 0.80 29.68
C TYR A 40 3.47 1.42 30.53
N PRO A 41 4.49 0.65 30.96
CA PRO A 41 5.61 1.17 31.75
C PRO A 41 6.43 2.24 30.99
N ALA A 42 6.77 3.34 31.66
CA ALA A 42 7.52 4.45 31.06
C ALA A 42 8.87 4.01 30.47
N VAL A 43 9.59 3.13 31.15
CA VAL A 43 10.88 2.59 30.69
C VAL A 43 10.73 1.89 29.33
N LYS A 44 9.72 1.03 29.19
CA LYS A 44 9.44 0.33 27.91
C LYS A 44 9.00 1.30 26.81
N LEU A 45 8.27 2.36 27.16
CA LEU A 45 7.87 3.36 26.18
C LEU A 45 9.08 4.14 25.65
N SER A 46 10.02 4.52 26.51
CA SER A 46 11.27 5.18 26.10
C SER A 46 12.10 4.30 25.15
N GLU A 47 12.21 3.00 25.43
CA GLU A 47 12.84 2.03 24.51
C GLU A 47 12.13 1.92 23.15
N PHE A 48 10.81 2.10 23.12
CA PHE A 48 10.02 2.01 21.89
C PHE A 48 10.11 3.31 21.08
N GLU A 49 10.16 4.43 21.77
CA GLU A 49 10.27 5.78 21.22
C GLU A 49 11.54 5.98 20.40
N MET A 50 12.66 5.38 20.81
CA MET A 50 13.94 5.51 20.12
C MET A 50 14.04 4.69 18.81
N GLN A 51 13.09 3.79 18.54
CA GLN A 51 13.20 2.81 17.43
C GLN A 51 12.94 3.38 16.04
N VAL A 52 12.20 4.49 15.95
CA VAL A 52 11.84 5.13 14.69
C VAL A 52 12.13 6.61 14.84
N GLN A 53 13.04 7.09 14.00
CA GLN A 53 13.49 8.48 13.95
C GLN A 53 13.12 9.06 12.60
N TYR A 54 12.60 10.30 12.60
CA TYR A 54 12.10 10.93 11.38
C TYR A 54 13.19 11.09 10.31
N GLU A 55 14.44 11.22 10.73
CA GLU A 55 15.63 11.33 9.88
C GLU A 55 15.79 10.11 8.95
N THR A 56 15.27 8.94 9.35
CA THR A 56 15.29 7.72 8.54
C THR A 56 14.18 7.63 7.50
N ARG A 57 13.31 8.65 7.42
CA ARG A 57 12.14 8.64 6.52
C ARG A 57 12.52 8.42 5.06
N LEU A 58 13.57 9.09 4.56
CA LEU A 58 13.96 9.01 3.16
C LEU A 58 14.36 7.57 2.77
N SER A 59 15.15 6.88 3.60
CA SER A 59 15.58 5.51 3.32
C SER A 59 14.43 4.51 3.37
N VAL A 60 13.48 4.73 4.29
CA VAL A 60 12.25 3.90 4.41
C VAL A 60 11.35 4.06 3.18
N LEU A 61 11.16 5.29 2.70
CA LEU A 61 10.39 5.55 1.48
C LEU A 61 11.04 4.91 0.25
N GLN A 62 12.36 5.03 0.10
CA GLN A 62 13.11 4.43 -1.00
C GLN A 62 13.11 2.89 -0.96
N ALA A 63 13.22 2.28 0.22
CA ALA A 63 13.17 0.84 0.40
C ALA A 63 11.79 0.25 0.05
N THR A 64 10.72 1.03 0.26
CA THR A 64 9.36 0.64 -0.11
C THR A 64 9.18 0.58 -1.64
N GLY A 65 9.83 1.48 -2.37
CA GLY A 65 9.85 1.48 -3.85
C GLY A 65 10.64 0.31 -4.46
N LYS A 66 11.77 -0.08 -3.86
CA LYS A 66 12.61 -1.18 -4.38
C LYS A 66 11.94 -2.56 -4.31
N LYS A 67 11.06 -2.80 -3.32
CA LYS A 67 10.32 -4.08 -3.19
C LYS A 67 9.24 -4.29 -4.25
N ALA A 68 8.92 -3.27 -5.06
CA ALA A 68 7.94 -3.38 -6.13
C ALA A 68 8.52 -3.89 -7.46
N ALA A 69 9.85 -3.88 -7.64
CA ALA A 69 10.49 -4.19 -8.93
C ALA A 69 10.60 -5.70 -9.24
N ASP A 70 10.67 -6.57 -8.22
CA ASP A 70 10.95 -8.01 -8.39
C ASP A 70 9.73 -8.93 -8.26
N LYS A 71 8.52 -8.40 -8.21
CA LYS A 71 7.30 -9.22 -8.25
C LYS A 71 6.71 -9.12 -9.64
N GLU A 72 6.61 -10.25 -10.34
CA GLU A 72 5.74 -10.40 -11.51
C GLU A 72 4.41 -9.73 -11.18
N ILE A 73 4.18 -8.57 -11.77
CA ILE A 73 3.00 -7.76 -11.49
C ILE A 73 1.88 -8.44 -12.29
N PRO A 74 0.90 -9.08 -11.64
CA PRO A 74 -0.20 -9.71 -12.36
C PRO A 74 -0.89 -8.64 -13.20
N LEU A 75 -1.32 -9.00 -14.41
CA LEU A 75 -1.94 -8.05 -15.32
C LEU A 75 -3.24 -7.50 -14.71
N LEU A 76 -3.22 -6.24 -14.28
CA LEU A 76 -4.35 -5.59 -13.62
C LEU A 76 -5.23 -4.94 -14.68
N ILE A 77 -6.41 -5.52 -14.95
CA ILE A 77 -7.42 -4.87 -15.79
C ILE A 77 -8.20 -3.86 -14.92
N PRO A 78 -8.06 -2.54 -15.13
CA PRO A 78 -8.83 -1.56 -14.40
C PRO A 78 -10.28 -1.59 -14.88
N SER A 79 -11.21 -1.97 -14.02
CA SER A 79 -12.65 -1.78 -14.24
C SER A 79 -13.18 -0.79 -13.22
N LEU A 80 -14.08 0.11 -13.65
CA LEU A 80 -14.96 0.80 -12.71
C LEU A 80 -15.80 -0.29 -12.03
N TYR A 81 -15.77 -0.31 -10.69
CA TYR A 81 -16.47 -1.33 -9.92
C TYR A 81 -17.95 -1.35 -10.30
N ASN A 82 -18.40 -2.49 -10.82
CA ASN A 82 -19.81 -2.77 -11.12
C ASN A 82 -20.09 -4.17 -10.57
N ASP A 83 -21.14 -4.27 -9.75
CA ASP A 83 -21.51 -5.48 -9.01
C ASP A 83 -21.78 -6.67 -9.92
N VAL A 84 -22.21 -6.43 -11.17
CA VAL A 84 -22.39 -7.46 -12.19
C VAL A 84 -21.10 -8.26 -12.43
N TRP A 85 -19.93 -7.63 -12.34
CA TRP A 85 -18.64 -8.31 -12.53
C TRP A 85 -18.31 -9.30 -11.41
N ASN A 86 -18.97 -9.24 -10.25
CA ASN A 86 -18.80 -10.22 -9.18
C ASN A 86 -19.48 -11.56 -9.50
N HIS A 87 -20.43 -11.55 -10.44
CA HIS A 87 -21.18 -12.72 -10.85
C HIS A 87 -20.68 -13.33 -12.16
N LEU A 88 -19.75 -12.66 -12.86
CA LEU A 88 -19.19 -13.14 -14.11
C LEU A 88 -17.87 -13.90 -13.90
N ASN A 89 -17.83 -15.13 -14.39
CA ASN A 89 -16.59 -15.89 -14.47
C ASN A 89 -15.77 -15.40 -15.67
N LEU A 90 -14.73 -14.59 -15.41
CA LEU A 90 -13.91 -13.97 -16.45
C LEU A 90 -12.94 -14.93 -17.14
N ARG A 91 -12.67 -16.09 -16.53
CA ARG A 91 -11.75 -17.10 -17.07
C ARG A 91 -12.18 -17.64 -18.44
N PRO A 92 -13.40 -18.18 -18.63
CA PRO A 92 -13.84 -18.68 -19.93
C PRO A 92 -13.91 -17.57 -20.99
N ILE A 93 -14.20 -16.33 -20.60
CA ILE A 93 -14.19 -15.17 -21.52
C ILE A 93 -12.76 -14.93 -22.03
N PHE A 94 -11.79 -14.93 -21.12
CA PHE A 94 -10.40 -14.72 -21.48
C PHE A 94 -9.83 -15.86 -22.34
N GLU A 95 -10.14 -17.12 -22.00
CA GLU A 95 -9.76 -18.30 -22.79
C GLU A 95 -10.34 -18.26 -24.22
N ALA A 96 -11.58 -17.78 -24.37
CA ALA A 96 -12.19 -17.59 -25.68
C ALA A 96 -11.52 -16.46 -26.48
N MET A 97 -11.18 -15.34 -25.83
CA MET A 97 -10.49 -14.22 -26.47
C MET A 97 -9.09 -14.61 -26.96
N THR A 98 -8.28 -15.24 -26.10
CA THR A 98 -6.93 -15.69 -26.47
C THR A 98 -6.97 -16.73 -27.58
N SER A 99 -7.88 -17.71 -27.51
CA SER A 99 -8.07 -18.70 -28.57
C SER A 99 -8.43 -18.06 -29.92
N THR A 100 -9.24 -17.00 -29.90
CA THR A 100 -9.64 -16.27 -31.11
C THR A 100 -8.49 -15.46 -31.69
N TRP A 101 -7.70 -14.80 -30.85
CA TRP A 101 -6.52 -14.03 -31.29
C TRP A 101 -5.43 -14.91 -31.87
N SER A 102 -5.13 -16.05 -31.24
CA SER A 102 -4.17 -17.02 -31.78
C SER A 102 -4.61 -17.56 -33.14
N ARG A 103 -5.90 -17.86 -33.33
CA ARG A 103 -6.44 -18.30 -34.63
C ARG A 103 -6.30 -17.25 -35.73
N ASN A 104 -6.34 -15.97 -35.37
CA ASN A 104 -6.17 -14.86 -36.30
C ASN A 104 -4.71 -14.40 -36.45
N GLY A 105 -3.74 -15.19 -35.95
CA GLY A 105 -2.30 -14.91 -36.11
C GLY A 105 -1.79 -13.75 -35.27
N VAL A 106 -2.54 -13.30 -34.26
CA VAL A 106 -2.10 -12.25 -33.34
C VAL A 106 -1.23 -12.88 -32.26
N ALA A 107 0.03 -12.47 -32.18
CA ALA A 107 0.93 -12.87 -31.10
C ALA A 107 0.39 -12.34 -29.76
N ILE A 108 0.14 -13.23 -28.82
CA ILE A 108 -0.32 -12.88 -27.49
C ILE A 108 0.89 -12.37 -26.68
N PRO A 109 0.85 -11.12 -26.16
CA PRO A 109 1.90 -10.63 -25.28
C PRO A 109 2.11 -11.54 -24.05
N ASP A 110 3.37 -11.75 -23.66
CA ASP A 110 3.73 -12.58 -22.49
C ASP A 110 3.01 -12.15 -21.20
N SER A 111 2.68 -10.86 -21.11
CA SER A 111 1.94 -10.26 -20.00
C SER A 111 0.53 -10.85 -19.83
N LEU A 112 -0.09 -11.37 -20.90
CA LEU A 112 -1.38 -12.04 -20.92
C LEU A 112 -1.31 -13.56 -20.72
N CYS A 113 -0.10 -14.12 -20.63
CA CYS A 113 0.15 -15.54 -20.35
C CYS A 113 0.19 -15.85 -18.83
N GLY A 114 0.21 -14.82 -17.98
CA GLY A 114 0.24 -14.96 -16.53
C GLY A 114 -1.14 -15.16 -15.88
N PRO A 115 -1.19 -15.53 -14.59
CA PRO A 115 -2.44 -15.67 -13.86
C PRO A 115 -3.19 -14.34 -13.78
N LEU A 116 -4.45 -14.33 -14.26
CA LEU A 116 -5.34 -13.18 -14.16
C LEU A 116 -5.84 -13.00 -12.73
N ILE A 117 -5.49 -11.87 -12.14
CA ILE A 117 -6.02 -11.46 -10.84
C ILE A 117 -6.98 -10.31 -11.07
N LYS A 118 -8.25 -10.51 -10.69
CA LYS A 118 -9.27 -9.46 -10.70
C LYS A 118 -8.87 -8.40 -9.67
N SER A 119 -8.43 -7.23 -10.16
CA SER A 119 -8.17 -6.07 -9.30
C SER A 119 -9.46 -5.32 -9.04
N LEU A 120 -10.03 -5.51 -7.85
CA LEU A 120 -11.09 -4.64 -7.35
C LEU A 120 -10.43 -3.32 -6.92
N ARG A 121 -10.35 -2.34 -7.82
CA ARG A 121 -10.01 -0.98 -7.39
C ARG A 121 -11.20 -0.41 -6.63
N ARG A 122 -11.00 -0.10 -5.35
CA ARG A 122 -11.85 0.88 -4.65
C ARG A 122 -11.82 2.14 -5.51
N SER A 123 -12.98 2.69 -5.84
CA SER A 123 -13.08 4.00 -6.49
C SER A 123 -12.20 4.99 -5.75
N ASP A 124 -11.30 5.69 -6.46
CA ASP A 124 -10.39 6.68 -5.86
C ASP A 124 -11.20 7.61 -4.98
N SER A 125 -10.95 7.54 -3.67
CA SER A 125 -11.65 8.38 -2.73
C SER A 125 -11.18 9.83 -2.94
N PHE A 126 -12.01 10.80 -2.57
CA PHE A 126 -11.63 12.21 -2.58
C PHE A 126 -10.27 12.43 -1.89
N PHE A 127 -9.98 11.65 -0.85
CA PHE A 127 -8.71 11.62 -0.13
C PHE A 127 -7.50 11.25 -1.02
N ASP A 128 -7.61 10.25 -1.88
CA ASP A 128 -6.53 9.82 -2.78
C ASP A 128 -6.22 10.87 -3.85
N LYS A 129 -7.26 11.57 -4.33
CA LYS A 129 -7.10 12.71 -5.24
C LYS A 129 -6.40 13.89 -4.56
N THR A 130 -6.69 14.12 -3.28
CA THR A 130 -6.06 15.19 -2.49
C THR A 130 -4.58 14.91 -2.24
N ILE A 131 -4.19 13.64 -2.01
CA ILE A 131 -2.79 13.21 -1.88
C ILE A 131 -2.00 13.47 -3.17
N LYS A 132 -2.54 13.07 -4.33
CA LYS A 132 -1.89 13.31 -5.63
C LYS A 132 -1.75 14.80 -5.96
N TRP A 133 -2.73 15.61 -5.57
CA TRP A 133 -2.70 17.07 -5.74
C TRP A 133 -1.59 17.71 -4.88
N ASN A 134 -1.50 17.31 -3.61
CA ASN A 134 -0.46 17.81 -2.70
C ASN A 134 0.96 17.42 -3.14
N ALA A 135 1.12 16.28 -3.82
CA ALA A 135 2.40 15.85 -4.40
C ALA A 135 2.84 16.63 -5.65
N ARG A 136 1.97 17.50 -6.21
CA ARG A 136 2.28 18.35 -7.37
C ARG A 136 2.60 19.81 -7.02
N ILE A 137 2.13 20.27 -5.87
CA ILE A 137 2.33 21.65 -5.38
C ILE A 137 3.65 21.78 -4.61
N LEU A 138 4.14 20.66 -4.08
CA LEU A 138 5.46 20.51 -3.46
C LEU A 138 6.43 19.87 -4.45
#